data_AF-L1M621-F1
#
_entry.id   AF-L1M621-F1
#
_cell.length_a   1.000
_cell.length_b   1.000
_cell.length_c   1.000
_cell.angle_alpha   90.00
_cell.angle_beta   90.00
_cell.angle_gamma   90.00
#
_symmetry.space_group_name_H-M   'P 1'
#
loop_
_entity.id
_entity.type
_entity.pdbx_description
1 polymer ?
#
loop_
_entity_poly.entity_id
_entity_poly.type
_entity_poly.pdbx_seq_one_letter_code
_entity_poly.pdbx_strand_id
1 'polypeptide(L)'
;MSYVSAMHDRMIAGLLIPCRVVAVDLAAARVRVSDGAGWTSAWLRWHSHAAGKARHWRAPSLDEQGMLISPSGEPAQGTFIPGLYGNAGSAPDNREHVETWRFDDGGSLVYDWQASAYTIELPRGSITLKVGGTTLTATPDSITLTSGNLTLNGPVQINGALQVTGNIHGGGTIIDTAGNTPNHKH
;
A
#
# COMPACT_ATOMS: atom_id res chain seq x y z
N MET A 1 -38.85 21.64 28.26
CA MET A 1 -38.44 20.78 27.13
C MET A 1 -39.26 19.51 27.19
N SER A 2 -39.92 19.07 26.10
CA SER A 2 -40.67 17.81 26.12
C SER A 2 -39.71 16.62 26.14
N TYR A 3 -40.17 15.46 26.63
CA TYR A 3 -39.37 14.23 26.62
C TYR A 3 -38.83 13.90 25.22
N VAL A 4 -39.66 14.03 24.19
CA VAL A 4 -39.29 13.79 22.79
C VAL A 4 -38.19 14.75 22.34
N SER A 5 -38.29 16.03 22.70
CA SER A 5 -37.27 17.02 22.34
C SER A 5 -35.92 16.71 22.99
N ALA A 6 -35.91 16.26 24.25
CA ALA A 6 -34.67 15.86 24.93
C ALA A 6 -34.07 14.58 24.32
N MET A 7 -34.92 13.63 23.92
CA MET A 7 -34.46 12.40 23.24
C MET A 7 -33.87 12.70 21.86
N HIS A 8 -34.48 13.58 21.07
CA HIS A 8 -33.91 14.01 19.81
C HIS A 8 -32.56 14.69 19.99
N ASP A 9 -32.41 15.55 21.00
CA ASP A 9 -31.13 16.21 21.29
C ASP A 9 -30.02 15.18 21.58
N ARG A 10 -30.32 14.17 22.40
CA ARG A 10 -29.41 13.05 22.67
C ARG A 10 -29.07 12.25 21.40
N MET A 11 -30.07 11.95 20.56
CA MET A 11 -29.85 11.21 19.31
C MET A 11 -28.98 12.01 18.33
N ILE A 12 -29.19 13.34 18.25
CA ILE A 12 -28.39 14.22 17.40
C ILE A 12 -26.94 14.25 17.88
N ALA A 13 -26.71 14.40 19.19
CA ALA A 13 -25.37 14.38 19.77
C ALA A 13 -24.65 13.03 19.54
N GLY A 14 -25.39 11.93 19.54
CA GLY A 14 -24.86 10.59 19.30
C GLY A 14 -24.67 10.22 17.83
N LEU A 15 -25.19 11.00 16.87
CA LEU A 15 -25.25 10.63 15.45
C LEU A 15 -23.87 10.66 14.78
N LEU A 16 -23.09 11.71 15.06
CA LEU A 16 -21.74 11.95 14.54
C LEU A 16 -20.83 12.33 15.70
N ILE A 17 -19.87 11.46 16.03
CA ILE A 17 -18.96 11.67 17.16
C ILE A 17 -17.52 11.76 16.63
N PRO A 18 -16.89 12.95 16.70
CA PRO A 18 -15.44 13.08 16.47
C PRO A 18 -14.69 12.25 17.51
N CYS A 19 -13.81 11.38 17.04
CA CYS A 19 -13.14 10.44 17.92
C CYS A 19 -11.77 10.02 17.38
N ARG A 20 -11.03 9.28 18.20
CA ARG A 20 -9.80 8.59 17.79
C ARG A 20 -9.81 7.14 18.20
N VAL A 21 -9.03 6.32 17.52
CA VAL A 21 -8.84 4.91 17.84
C VAL A 21 -8.06 4.76 19.16
N VAL A 22 -8.55 3.90 20.05
CA VAL A 22 -7.88 3.58 21.33
C VAL A 22 -7.59 2.09 21.51
N ALA A 23 -8.18 1.22 20.68
CA ALA A 23 -7.83 -0.20 20.62
C ALA A 23 -8.15 -0.78 19.24
N VAL A 24 -7.39 -1.79 18.82
CA VAL A 24 -7.55 -2.48 17.54
C VAL A 24 -7.57 -3.99 17.77
N ASP A 25 -8.58 -4.66 17.22
CA ASP A 25 -8.65 -6.12 17.15
C ASP A 25 -8.49 -6.52 15.67
N LEU A 26 -7.28 -6.96 15.34
CA LEU A 26 -6.90 -7.35 13.99
C LEU A 26 -7.58 -8.64 13.54
N ALA A 27 -7.83 -9.57 14.46
CA ALA A 27 -8.44 -10.86 14.14
C ALA A 27 -9.94 -10.70 13.80
N ALA A 28 -10.64 -9.82 14.53
CA ALA A 28 -12.07 -9.57 14.30
C ALA A 28 -12.35 -8.42 13.30
N ALA A 29 -11.30 -7.72 12.82
CA ALA A 29 -11.43 -6.49 12.05
C ALA A 29 -12.34 -5.47 12.76
N ARG A 30 -11.99 -5.13 14.00
CA ARG A 30 -12.71 -4.16 14.83
C ARG A 30 -11.78 -3.12 15.47
N VAL A 31 -12.34 -1.97 15.81
CA VAL A 31 -11.69 -0.92 16.61
C VAL A 31 -12.55 -0.51 17.79
N ARG A 32 -11.93 0.03 18.84
CA ARG A 32 -12.61 0.87 19.83
C ARG A 32 -12.15 2.31 19.64
N VAL A 33 -13.07 3.25 19.81
CA VAL A 33 -12.81 4.69 19.66
C VAL A 33 -13.21 5.44 20.92
N SER A 34 -12.61 6.60 21.15
CA SER A 34 -12.93 7.51 22.26
C SER A 34 -13.10 8.94 21.75
N ASP A 35 -14.03 9.67 22.37
CA ASP A 35 -14.24 11.11 22.18
C ASP A 35 -13.22 11.98 22.95
N GLY A 36 -12.41 11.36 23.82
CA GLY A 36 -11.48 12.06 24.69
C GLY A 36 -12.09 12.75 25.92
N ALA A 37 -13.42 12.71 26.08
CA ALA A 37 -14.15 13.32 27.20
C ALA A 37 -14.63 12.28 28.25
N GLY A 38 -14.15 11.04 28.15
CA GLY A 38 -14.44 9.96 29.08
C GLY A 38 -15.36 8.88 28.52
N TRP A 39 -15.85 9.02 27.28
CA TRP A 39 -16.58 7.96 26.60
C TRP A 39 -15.64 7.08 25.77
N THR A 40 -15.93 5.78 25.68
CA THR A 40 -15.24 4.82 24.83
C THR A 40 -16.24 3.82 24.27
N SER A 41 -16.16 3.55 22.99
CA SER A 41 -17.08 2.64 22.30
C SER A 41 -16.91 1.17 22.71
N ALA A 42 -17.91 0.36 22.35
CA ALA A 42 -17.73 -1.07 22.15
C ALA A 42 -16.83 -1.36 20.93
N TRP A 43 -16.66 -2.63 20.56
CA TRP A 43 -15.95 -3.01 19.33
C TRP A 43 -16.79 -2.72 18.08
N LEU A 44 -16.29 -1.85 17.21
CA LEU A 44 -16.97 -1.36 16.01
C LEU A 44 -16.21 -1.75 14.75
N ARG A 45 -16.93 -1.84 13.63
CA ARG A 45 -16.31 -1.95 12.30
C ARG A 45 -15.81 -0.58 11.86
N TRP A 46 -14.81 -0.58 10.98
CA TRP A 46 -14.42 0.61 10.23
C TRP A 46 -14.79 0.48 8.74
N HIS A 47 -14.89 1.62 8.06
CA HIS A 47 -15.07 1.69 6.61
C HIS A 47 -13.71 1.47 5.92
N SER A 48 -13.57 0.36 5.19
CA SER A 48 -12.44 0.16 4.28
C SER A 48 -12.74 0.78 2.90
N HIS A 49 -11.73 0.91 2.04
CA HIS A 49 -11.94 1.40 0.67
C HIS A 49 -12.86 0.49 -0.16
N ALA A 50 -12.86 -0.82 0.09
CA ALA A 50 -13.70 -1.79 -0.62
C ALA A 50 -13.93 -3.07 0.21
N ALA A 51 -15.15 -3.61 0.17
CA ALA A 51 -15.57 -4.79 0.91
C ALA A 51 -16.43 -5.77 0.07
N GLY A 52 -16.28 -5.77 -1.25
CA GLY A 52 -17.01 -6.64 -2.18
C GLY A 52 -16.16 -7.82 -2.67
N LYS A 53 -16.24 -8.15 -3.97
CA LYS A 53 -15.33 -9.13 -4.61
C LYS A 53 -13.88 -8.66 -4.53
N ALA A 54 -13.64 -7.38 -4.82
CA ALA A 54 -12.40 -6.68 -4.48
C ALA A 54 -12.49 -6.20 -3.02
N ARG A 55 -11.40 -6.40 -2.27
CA ARG A 55 -11.33 -6.12 -0.84
C ARG A 55 -10.04 -5.36 -0.56
N HIS A 56 -10.14 -4.31 0.25
CA HIS A 56 -9.00 -3.53 0.69
C HIS A 56 -8.82 -3.69 2.19
N TRP A 57 -7.57 -3.92 2.62
CA TRP A 57 -7.20 -4.03 4.03
C TRP A 57 -6.17 -2.96 4.40
N ARG A 58 -6.56 -2.10 5.32
CA ARG A 58 -5.68 -1.18 6.06
C ARG A 58 -6.34 -0.97 7.41
N ALA A 59 -5.76 -1.55 8.46
CA ALA A 59 -6.26 -1.37 9.81
C ALA A 59 -6.00 0.07 10.28
N PRO A 60 -6.94 0.73 10.97
CA PRO A 60 -6.67 1.99 11.64
C PRO A 60 -5.55 1.85 12.69
N SER A 61 -4.70 2.86 12.80
CA SER A 61 -3.65 2.92 13.82
C SER A 61 -4.20 3.46 15.14
N LEU A 62 -3.51 3.18 16.26
CA LEU A 62 -3.82 3.85 17.53
C LEU A 62 -3.70 5.37 17.37
N ASP A 63 -4.59 6.09 18.05
CA ASP A 63 -4.72 7.55 18.02
C ASP A 63 -5.05 8.17 16.64
N GLU A 64 -5.29 7.36 15.60
CA GLU A 64 -5.79 7.84 14.32
C GLU A 64 -7.18 8.47 14.51
N GLN A 65 -7.31 9.73 14.07
CA GLN A 65 -8.54 10.49 14.18
C GLN A 65 -9.52 10.13 13.06
N GLY A 66 -10.79 10.23 13.37
CA GLY A 66 -11.86 9.97 12.42
C GLY A 66 -13.23 10.33 12.96
N MET A 67 -14.25 9.82 12.29
CA MET A 67 -15.65 10.07 12.62
C MET A 67 -16.38 8.77 12.91
N LEU A 68 -17.09 8.71 14.02
CA LEU A 68 -18.05 7.65 14.28
C LEU A 68 -19.43 8.07 13.75
N ILE A 69 -20.03 7.23 12.92
CA ILE A 69 -21.39 7.41 12.39
C ILE A 69 -22.31 6.37 13.02
N SER A 70 -23.35 6.83 13.69
CA SER A 70 -24.21 6.01 14.54
C SER A 70 -25.68 6.20 14.17
N PRO A 71 -26.29 5.24 13.45
CA PRO A 71 -27.71 5.32 13.09
C PRO A 71 -28.59 5.56 14.31
N SER A 72 -29.52 6.51 14.18
CA SER A 72 -30.42 6.94 15.27
C SER A 72 -29.72 7.43 16.55
N GLY A 73 -28.44 7.81 16.46
CA GLY A 73 -27.65 8.25 17.60
C GLY A 73 -27.31 7.14 18.60
N GLU A 74 -27.21 5.88 18.14
CA GLU A 74 -26.83 4.72 18.96
C GLU A 74 -25.36 4.31 18.69
N PRO A 75 -24.40 4.71 19.55
CA PRO A 75 -22.99 4.38 19.38
C PRO A 75 -22.67 2.89 19.37
N ALA A 76 -23.49 2.04 19.99
CA ALA A 76 -23.27 0.59 20.00
C ALA A 76 -23.39 -0.05 18.61
N GLN A 77 -24.11 0.59 17.68
CA GLN A 77 -24.25 0.15 16.28
C GLN A 77 -23.44 1.00 15.30
N GLY A 78 -22.56 1.87 15.82
CA GLY A 78 -21.83 2.80 15.00
C GLY A 78 -20.78 2.14 14.09
N THR A 79 -20.32 2.90 13.10
CA THR A 79 -19.23 2.52 12.20
C THR A 79 -18.24 3.66 12.08
N PHE A 80 -16.94 3.33 12.11
CA PHE A 80 -15.87 4.32 12.16
C PHE A 80 -15.30 4.61 10.77
N ILE A 81 -15.20 5.89 10.40
CA ILE A 81 -14.49 6.35 9.20
C ILE A 81 -13.14 6.92 9.66
N PRO A 82 -12.01 6.25 9.37
CA PRO A 82 -10.68 6.74 9.70
C PRO A 82 -10.21 7.82 8.71
N GLY A 83 -9.09 8.49 9.03
CA GLY A 83 -8.30 9.22 8.03
C GLY A 83 -8.27 10.74 8.17
N LEU A 84 -8.64 11.30 9.33
CA LEU A 84 -8.34 12.70 9.62
C LEU A 84 -6.86 12.83 10.00
N TYR A 85 -6.13 13.71 9.30
CA TYR A 85 -4.73 13.98 9.63
C TYR A 85 -4.60 14.54 11.06
N GLY A 86 -3.61 14.05 11.80
CA GLY A 86 -3.35 14.44 13.17
C GLY A 86 -1.98 13.94 13.64
N ASN A 87 -1.76 13.94 14.96
CA ASN A 87 -0.46 13.57 15.53
C ASN A 87 -0.04 12.11 15.25
N ALA A 88 -1.01 11.20 15.07
CA ALA A 88 -0.76 9.81 14.70
C ALA A 88 -0.43 9.61 13.21
N GLY A 89 -0.70 10.61 12.37
CA GLY A 89 -0.47 10.56 10.93
C GLY A 89 -0.77 11.92 10.30
N SER A 90 0.28 12.67 9.99
CA SER A 90 0.18 13.97 9.32
C SER A 90 -0.03 13.81 7.81
N ALA A 91 -0.34 14.91 7.12
CA ALA A 91 -0.43 14.93 5.68
C ALA A 91 0.92 14.47 5.06
N PRO A 92 0.95 13.41 4.23
CA PRO A 92 2.19 12.85 3.71
C PRO A 92 2.73 13.63 2.50
N ASP A 93 1.93 14.50 1.89
CA ASP A 93 2.33 15.31 0.74
C ASP A 93 1.54 16.62 0.72
N ASN A 94 1.97 17.57 -0.11
CA ASN A 94 1.33 18.89 -0.27
C ASN A 94 1.25 19.33 -1.73
N ARG A 95 1.69 18.49 -2.67
CA ARG A 95 1.59 18.74 -4.11
C ARG A 95 0.18 18.43 -4.60
N GLU A 96 -0.38 19.32 -5.41
CA GLU A 96 -1.70 19.12 -6.02
C GLU A 96 -1.70 18.12 -7.18
N HIS A 97 -0.51 17.73 -7.66
CA HIS A 97 -0.30 16.92 -8.86
C HIS A 97 0.16 15.48 -8.58
N VAL A 98 -0.11 14.97 -7.36
CA VAL A 98 0.32 13.63 -6.94
C VAL A 98 -0.76 12.80 -6.25
N GLU A 99 -0.64 11.49 -6.42
CA GLU A 99 -1.27 10.48 -5.58
C GLU A 99 -0.15 9.76 -4.82
N THR A 100 -0.21 9.74 -3.49
CA THR A 100 0.92 9.36 -2.63
C THR A 100 0.48 8.44 -1.50
N TRP A 101 1.12 7.28 -1.40
CA TRP A 101 1.14 6.41 -0.21
C TRP A 101 2.50 6.49 0.46
N ARG A 102 2.56 6.73 1.77
CA ARG A 102 3.79 6.68 2.58
C ARG A 102 3.62 5.73 3.75
N PHE A 103 4.69 5.02 4.08
CA PHE A 103 4.74 4.04 5.16
C PHE A 103 5.75 4.46 6.22
N ASP A 104 5.57 3.97 7.45
CA ASP A 104 6.37 4.34 8.62
C ASP A 104 7.85 3.95 8.49
N ASP A 105 8.15 2.92 7.69
CA ASP A 105 9.52 2.51 7.40
C ASP A 105 10.24 3.39 6.37
N GLY A 106 9.56 4.40 5.81
CA GLY A 106 10.05 5.30 4.78
C GLY A 106 9.71 4.87 3.35
N GLY A 107 9.04 3.74 3.15
CA GLY A 107 8.58 3.32 1.82
C GLY A 107 7.49 4.23 1.23
N SER A 108 7.39 4.28 -0.10
CA SER A 108 6.35 5.05 -0.78
C SER A 108 5.91 4.50 -2.15
N LEU A 109 4.67 4.79 -2.53
CA LEU A 109 4.14 4.64 -3.90
C LEU A 109 3.59 6.01 -4.31
N VAL A 110 4.11 6.59 -5.39
CA VAL A 110 3.75 7.95 -5.82
C VAL A 110 3.51 7.99 -7.32
N TYR A 111 2.33 8.45 -7.74
CA TYR A 111 2.08 8.87 -9.13
C TYR A 111 2.08 10.39 -9.22
N ASP A 112 2.96 10.95 -10.03
CA ASP A 112 3.06 12.38 -10.32
C ASP A 112 2.68 12.63 -11.78
N TRP A 113 1.52 13.25 -12.03
CA TRP A 113 1.04 13.48 -13.39
C TRP A 113 1.61 14.73 -14.06
N GLN A 114 2.29 15.60 -13.30
CA GLN A 114 3.05 16.71 -13.88
C GLN A 114 4.39 16.21 -14.43
N ALA A 115 5.05 15.30 -13.71
CA ALA A 115 6.28 14.63 -14.14
C ALA A 115 6.03 13.40 -15.04
N SER A 116 4.79 12.93 -15.13
CA SER A 116 4.42 11.67 -15.80
C SER A 116 5.21 10.46 -15.28
N ALA A 117 5.35 10.35 -13.96
CA ALA A 117 6.18 9.36 -13.30
C ALA A 117 5.41 8.56 -12.23
N TYR A 118 5.63 7.24 -12.20
CA TYR A 118 5.18 6.37 -11.11
C TYR A 118 6.41 5.80 -10.37
N THR A 119 6.57 6.15 -9.11
CA THR A 119 7.72 5.78 -8.28
C THR A 119 7.29 4.83 -7.16
N ILE A 120 8.00 3.71 -7.04
CA ILE A 120 7.91 2.78 -5.91
C ILE A 120 9.27 2.79 -5.23
N GLU A 121 9.35 3.34 -4.03
CA GLU A 121 10.60 3.50 -3.28
C GLU A 121 10.55 2.75 -1.95
N LEU A 122 11.61 1.98 -1.67
CA LEU A 122 11.78 1.28 -0.41
C LEU A 122 13.19 1.55 0.12
N PRO A 123 13.36 1.96 1.39
CA PRO A 123 14.68 2.13 1.99
C PRO A 123 15.38 0.79 2.29
N ARG A 124 14.62 -0.30 2.40
CA ARG A 124 15.09 -1.68 2.63
C ARG A 124 14.04 -2.69 2.18
N GLY A 125 14.42 -3.94 2.03
CA GLY A 125 13.50 -5.04 1.69
C GLY A 125 13.55 -5.42 0.23
N SER A 126 12.39 -5.69 -0.38
CA SER A 126 12.33 -6.18 -1.76
C SER A 126 11.03 -5.81 -2.46
N ILE A 127 11.09 -5.62 -3.77
CA ILE A 127 9.92 -5.51 -4.66
C ILE A 127 9.80 -6.84 -5.41
N THR A 128 8.62 -7.46 -5.41
CA THR A 128 8.37 -8.70 -6.15
C THR A 128 7.12 -8.59 -7.03
N LEU A 129 7.29 -8.86 -8.32
CA LEU A 129 6.20 -9.06 -9.29
C LEU A 129 6.08 -10.57 -9.55
N LYS A 130 4.88 -11.14 -9.42
CA LYS A 130 4.70 -12.60 -9.50
C LYS A 130 3.44 -12.99 -10.28
N VAL A 131 3.60 -13.97 -11.18
CA VAL A 131 2.50 -14.64 -11.89
C VAL A 131 2.76 -16.15 -11.85
N GLY A 132 2.02 -16.87 -11.01
CA GLY A 132 2.27 -18.30 -10.77
C GLY A 132 3.73 -18.54 -10.30
N GLY A 133 4.50 -19.29 -11.09
CA GLY A 133 5.93 -19.54 -10.85
C GLY A 133 6.90 -18.52 -11.46
N THR A 134 6.42 -17.55 -12.25
CA THR A 134 7.26 -16.49 -12.82
C THR A 134 7.39 -15.33 -11.85
N THR A 135 8.61 -14.85 -11.61
CA THR A 135 8.91 -13.73 -10.70
C THR A 135 9.94 -12.75 -11.26
N LEU A 136 9.78 -11.48 -10.94
CA LEU A 136 10.83 -10.47 -10.94
C LEU A 136 10.98 -9.98 -9.51
N THR A 137 12.17 -10.12 -8.93
CA THR A 137 12.46 -9.68 -7.56
C THR A 137 13.64 -8.72 -7.59
N ALA A 138 13.44 -7.52 -7.04
CA ALA A 138 14.50 -6.52 -6.81
C ALA A 138 14.78 -6.40 -5.31
N THR A 139 16.05 -6.41 -4.94
CA THR A 139 16.60 -6.20 -3.59
C THR A 139 17.67 -5.10 -3.67
N PRO A 140 18.23 -4.61 -2.54
CA PRO A 140 19.32 -3.64 -2.59
C PRO A 140 20.53 -4.10 -3.42
N ASP A 141 20.79 -5.40 -3.46
CA ASP A 141 22.01 -5.97 -4.04
C ASP A 141 21.80 -6.68 -5.38
N SER A 142 20.56 -7.01 -5.75
CA SER A 142 20.30 -7.80 -6.97
C SER A 142 18.89 -7.63 -7.54
N ILE A 143 18.80 -7.86 -8.85
CA ILE A 143 17.53 -8.04 -9.58
C ILE A 143 17.54 -9.45 -10.19
N THR A 144 16.56 -10.27 -9.85
CA THR A 144 16.43 -11.65 -10.32
C THR A 144 15.13 -11.84 -11.09
N LEU A 145 15.23 -12.36 -12.32
CA LEU A 145 14.10 -12.83 -13.12
C LEU A 145 14.09 -14.35 -13.12
N THR A 146 12.97 -14.95 -12.74
CA THR A 146 12.75 -16.40 -12.79
C THR A 146 11.53 -16.68 -13.65
N SER A 147 11.71 -17.43 -14.73
CA SER A 147 10.61 -17.87 -15.60
C SER A 147 11.04 -19.12 -16.38
N GLY A 148 10.08 -19.81 -16.99
CA GLY A 148 10.36 -20.92 -17.89
C GLY A 148 10.99 -20.48 -19.22
N ASN A 149 10.73 -19.23 -19.65
CA ASN A 149 11.35 -18.62 -20.82
C ASN A 149 11.48 -17.10 -20.61
N LEU A 150 12.57 -16.50 -21.09
CA LEU A 150 12.80 -15.06 -21.07
C LEU A 150 13.04 -14.57 -22.50
N THR A 151 12.20 -13.66 -22.97
CA THR A 151 12.32 -13.03 -24.29
C THR A 151 12.57 -11.54 -24.13
N LEU A 152 13.69 -11.06 -24.68
CA LEU A 152 14.07 -9.65 -24.69
C LEU A 152 14.00 -9.14 -26.13
N ASN A 153 13.01 -8.27 -26.41
CA ASN A 153 12.82 -7.70 -27.74
C ASN A 153 13.43 -6.29 -27.80
N GLY A 154 14.54 -6.16 -28.53
CA GLY A 154 15.28 -4.92 -28.70
C GLY A 154 16.79 -5.13 -28.49
N PRO A 155 17.62 -4.11 -28.74
CA PRO A 155 19.04 -4.16 -28.43
C PRO A 155 19.27 -4.40 -26.93
N VAL A 156 20.15 -5.35 -26.60
CA VAL A 156 20.53 -5.65 -25.21
C VAL A 156 21.96 -5.17 -24.99
N GLN A 157 22.13 -4.23 -24.07
CA GLN A 157 23.44 -3.76 -23.61
C GLN A 157 23.70 -4.25 -22.18
N ILE A 158 24.85 -4.87 -21.96
CA ILE A 158 25.30 -5.34 -20.64
C ILE A 158 26.60 -4.62 -20.30
N ASN A 159 26.54 -3.71 -19.33
CA ASN A 159 27.71 -3.04 -18.79
C ASN A 159 28.22 -3.85 -17.59
N GLY A 160 28.96 -4.92 -17.89
CA GLY A 160 29.45 -5.89 -16.91
C GLY A 160 29.76 -7.23 -17.58
N ALA A 161 30.14 -8.21 -16.77
CA ALA A 161 30.35 -9.57 -17.26
C ALA A 161 28.99 -10.27 -17.52
N LEU A 162 28.91 -11.00 -18.63
CA LEU A 162 27.80 -11.91 -18.92
C LEU A 162 28.27 -13.35 -18.66
N GLN A 163 27.58 -14.05 -17.75
CA GLN A 163 27.76 -15.48 -17.53
C GLN A 163 26.54 -16.24 -18.06
N VAL A 164 26.78 -17.23 -18.93
CA VAL A 164 25.75 -18.12 -19.48
C VAL A 164 26.13 -19.55 -19.13
N THR A 165 25.23 -20.28 -18.46
CA THR A 165 25.46 -21.67 -18.04
C THR A 165 25.13 -22.70 -19.13
N GLY A 166 24.34 -22.31 -20.12
CA GLY A 166 24.00 -23.10 -21.30
C GLY A 166 24.69 -22.60 -22.58
N ASN A 167 24.26 -23.14 -23.72
CA ASN A 167 24.77 -22.76 -25.03
C ASN A 167 24.25 -21.38 -25.47
N ILE A 168 25.10 -20.62 -26.14
CA ILE A 168 24.73 -19.37 -26.81
C ILE A 168 24.54 -19.66 -28.30
N HIS A 169 23.33 -19.45 -28.82
CA HIS A 169 23.03 -19.57 -30.24
C HIS A 169 22.93 -18.18 -30.86
N GLY A 170 24.00 -17.71 -31.49
CA GLY A 170 24.02 -16.44 -32.22
C GLY A 170 23.40 -16.59 -33.61
N GLY A 171 22.36 -15.81 -33.91
CA GLY A 171 21.80 -15.72 -35.27
C GLY A 171 22.59 -14.81 -36.21
N GLY A 172 23.61 -14.12 -35.70
CA GLY A 172 24.50 -13.22 -36.43
C GLY A 172 25.95 -13.36 -35.96
N THR A 173 26.78 -12.34 -36.23
CA THR A 173 28.20 -12.36 -35.86
C THR A 173 28.41 -12.16 -34.36
N ILE A 174 29.28 -12.98 -33.76
CA ILE A 174 29.80 -12.78 -32.40
C ILE A 174 31.24 -12.27 -32.54
N ILE A 175 31.53 -11.12 -31.95
CA ILE A 175 32.83 -10.45 -32.02
C ILE A 175 33.26 -10.09 -30.60
N ASP A 176 34.44 -10.52 -30.19
CA ASP A 176 35.09 -10.04 -28.96
C ASP A 176 36.02 -8.84 -29.27
N THR A 177 36.51 -8.16 -28.23
CA THR A 177 37.41 -7.00 -28.39
C THR A 177 38.77 -7.37 -29.01
N ALA A 178 39.22 -8.62 -28.88
CA ALA A 178 40.53 -9.08 -29.35
C ALA A 178 40.51 -9.59 -30.81
N GLY A 179 39.34 -9.70 -31.42
CA GLY A 179 39.13 -10.26 -32.74
C GLY A 179 38.68 -11.72 -32.65
N ASN A 180 37.64 -12.05 -33.44
CA ASN A 180 36.94 -13.34 -33.55
C ASN A 180 37.70 -14.54 -32.94
N THR A 181 37.22 -15.08 -31.83
CA THR A 181 37.77 -16.29 -31.20
C THR A 181 37.57 -17.48 -32.16
N PRO A 182 38.61 -17.98 -32.87
CA PRO A 182 38.43 -19.01 -33.91
C PRO A 182 38.28 -20.43 -33.33
N ASN A 183 38.02 -20.57 -32.04
CA ASN A 183 38.21 -21.81 -31.30
C ASN A 183 36.94 -22.63 -31.07
N HIS A 184 35.93 -22.56 -31.96
CA HIS A 184 34.89 -23.58 -31.94
C HIS A 184 35.24 -24.69 -32.94
N LYS A 185 35.32 -25.92 -32.44
CA LYS A 185 35.32 -27.13 -33.28
C LYS A 185 33.86 -27.54 -33.49
N HIS A 186 33.49 -27.81 -34.75
CA HIS A 186 32.24 -28.50 -35.10
C HIS A 186 32.20 -29.90 -34.48
#